data_AF-A0A7J4AWL5-F1
#
_entry.id   AF-A0A7J4AWL5-F1
#
_cell.length_a   1.000
_cell.length_b   1.000
_cell.length_c   1.000
_cell.angle_alpha   90.00
_cell.angle_beta   90.00
_cell.angle_gamma   90.00
#
_symmetry.space_group_name_H-M   'P 1'
#
loop_
_entity.id
_entity.type
_entity.pdbx_description
1 polymer ?
#
loop_
_entity_poly.entity_id
_entity_poly.type
_entity_poly.pdbx_seq_one_letter_code
_entity_poly.pdbx_strand_id
1 'polypeptide(L)'
;MGNICPVCRKKLTKGVEQRVEELADRPPGFKPPDAIDFMHLLPLSEIIATVLGVDSPSTQQVWNIYNSFVERFGDEYTVLIDASKSDLCSVNEKVAEVIIKVREGQVKVMPGYDGVYGQLIISEGQIAQKSTPQRVQQLNLIDFM
;
A
#
# COMPACT_ATOMS: atom_id res chain seq x y z
N MET A 1 -24.09 -4.86 -14.99
CA MET A 1 -24.76 -4.53 -13.71
C MET A 1 -24.72 -3.03 -13.53
N GLY A 2 -25.85 -2.34 -13.33
CA GLY A 2 -25.96 -0.88 -13.44
C GLY A 2 -25.26 -0.04 -12.36
N ASN A 3 -24.00 -0.32 -12.02
CA ASN A 3 -23.17 0.38 -11.02
C ASN A 3 -23.90 0.61 -9.67
N ILE A 4 -24.68 -0.38 -9.23
CA ILE A 4 -25.39 -0.36 -7.94
C ILE A 4 -24.87 -1.52 -7.11
N CYS A 5 -24.50 -1.23 -5.86
CA CYS A 5 -24.03 -2.24 -4.92
C CYS A 5 -25.16 -3.22 -4.59
N PRO A 6 -24.97 -4.55 -4.73
CA PRO A 6 -26.02 -5.52 -4.39
C PRO A 6 -26.30 -5.60 -2.89
N VAL A 7 -25.34 -5.19 -2.04
CA VAL A 7 -25.45 -5.25 -0.58
C VAL A 7 -26.16 -4.03 -0.01
N CYS A 8 -25.66 -2.83 -0.31
CA CYS A 8 -26.19 -1.58 0.28
C CYS A 8 -27.05 -0.74 -0.67
N ARG A 9 -27.20 -1.16 -1.95
CA ARG A 9 -27.98 -0.49 -3.01
C ARG A 9 -27.56 0.95 -3.34
N LYS A 10 -26.42 1.41 -2.83
CA LYS A 10 -25.83 2.70 -3.22
C LYS A 10 -25.16 2.59 -4.58
N LYS A 11 -24.96 3.73 -5.25
CA LYS A 11 -24.14 3.82 -6.45
C LYS A 11 -22.70 3.42 -6.11
N LEU A 12 -22.12 2.55 -6.92
CA LEU A 12 -20.71 2.18 -6.82
C LEU A 12 -19.85 3.30 -7.42
N THR A 13 -18.73 3.58 -6.77
CA THR A 13 -17.69 4.42 -7.35
C THR A 13 -16.99 3.63 -8.45
N LYS A 14 -16.91 4.26 -9.63
CA LYS A 14 -16.28 3.64 -10.79
C LYS A 14 -14.76 3.60 -10.60
N GLY A 15 -14.19 2.39 -10.68
CA GLY A 15 -12.75 2.18 -10.58
C GLY A 15 -11.99 2.66 -11.81
N VAL A 16 -10.69 2.95 -11.63
CA VAL A 16 -9.80 3.34 -12.75
C VAL A 16 -9.68 2.21 -13.76
N GLU A 17 -9.45 0.97 -13.29
CA GLU A 17 -9.36 -0.23 -14.14
C GLU A 17 -10.62 -0.41 -15.00
N GLN A 18 -11.81 -0.36 -14.38
CA GLN A 18 -13.08 -0.43 -15.10
C GLN A 18 -13.18 0.67 -16.19
N ARG A 19 -12.71 1.89 -15.90
CA ARG A 19 -12.75 2.97 -16.89
C ARG A 19 -11.77 2.73 -18.04
N VAL A 20 -10.59 2.16 -17.77
CA VAL A 20 -9.63 1.77 -18.80
C VAL A 20 -10.22 0.68 -19.68
N GLU A 21 -10.83 -0.36 -19.11
CA GLU A 21 -11.45 -1.45 -19.87
C GLU A 21 -12.55 -0.97 -20.81
N GLU A 22 -13.41 -0.05 -20.37
CA GLU A 22 -14.46 0.52 -21.23
C GLU A 22 -13.93 1.30 -22.44
N LEU A 23 -12.72 1.87 -22.31
CA LEU A 23 -12.08 2.68 -23.35
C LEU A 23 -11.09 1.87 -24.19
N ALA A 24 -10.74 0.65 -23.75
CA ALA A 24 -9.71 -0.15 -24.39
C ALA A 24 -10.16 -0.60 -25.78
N ASP A 25 -9.32 -0.29 -26.77
CA ASP A 25 -9.47 -0.68 -28.18
C ASP A 25 -8.59 -1.89 -28.54
N ARG A 26 -7.84 -2.42 -27.56
CA ARG A 26 -6.82 -3.47 -27.72
C ARG A 26 -7.09 -4.63 -26.77
N PRO A 27 -6.67 -5.86 -27.12
CA PRO A 27 -6.84 -6.99 -26.24
C PRO A 27 -6.04 -6.81 -24.94
N PRO A 28 -6.49 -7.44 -23.83
CA PRO A 28 -5.78 -7.39 -22.56
C PRO A 28 -4.35 -7.93 -22.73
N GLY A 29 -3.38 -7.22 -22.14
CA GLY A 29 -1.97 -7.58 -22.22
C GLY A 29 -1.25 -7.15 -23.52
N PHE A 30 -1.91 -6.42 -24.43
CA PHE A 30 -1.23 -5.87 -25.60
C PHE A 30 -0.13 -4.88 -25.19
N LYS A 31 1.13 -5.19 -25.54
CA LYS A 31 2.28 -4.31 -25.35
C LYS A 31 2.86 -3.93 -26.72
N PRO A 32 2.99 -2.62 -27.04
CA PRO A 32 3.71 -2.16 -28.24
C PRO A 32 5.17 -2.66 -28.26
N PRO A 33 5.77 -2.85 -29.44
CA PRO A 33 7.13 -3.38 -29.56
C PRO A 33 8.20 -2.52 -28.86
N ASP A 34 8.04 -1.19 -28.89
CA ASP A 34 8.99 -0.23 -28.29
C ASP A 34 8.51 0.35 -26.95
N ALA A 35 7.61 -0.35 -26.26
CA ALA A 35 7.11 0.13 -24.97
C ALA A 35 8.16 -0.04 -23.87
N ILE A 36 8.53 1.09 -23.24
CA ILE A 36 9.38 1.12 -22.06
C ILE A 36 8.65 0.42 -20.91
N ASP A 37 9.37 -0.47 -20.22
CA ASP A 37 8.85 -1.15 -19.05
C ASP A 37 8.65 -0.22 -17.85
N PHE A 38 7.86 -0.67 -16.90
CA PHE A 38 7.61 0.04 -15.66
C PHE A 38 7.99 -0.85 -14.47
N MET A 39 8.31 -0.22 -13.35
CA MET A 39 8.63 -0.92 -12.11
C MET A 39 7.47 -0.78 -11.13
N HIS A 40 7.10 -1.89 -10.50
CA HIS A 40 6.17 -1.88 -9.39
C HIS A 40 6.93 -1.54 -8.11
N LEU A 41 6.83 -0.30 -7.66
CA LEU A 41 7.41 0.16 -6.40
C LEU A 41 6.31 0.47 -5.39
N LEU A 42 6.63 0.24 -4.12
CA LEU A 42 5.81 0.65 -2.98
C LEU A 42 6.59 1.68 -2.18
N PRO A 43 5.94 2.72 -1.64
CA PRO A 43 6.61 3.69 -0.78
C PRO A 43 7.31 2.99 0.38
N LEU A 44 8.53 3.42 0.69
CA LEU A 44 9.34 2.84 1.76
C LEU A 44 8.64 2.94 3.11
N SER A 45 7.90 4.03 3.36
CA SER A 45 7.08 4.21 4.56
C SER A 45 5.99 3.15 4.72
N GLU A 46 5.34 2.74 3.63
CA GLU A 46 4.31 1.68 3.61
C GLU A 46 4.95 0.31 3.86
N ILE A 47 6.11 0.04 3.27
CA ILE A 47 6.86 -1.20 3.51
C ILE A 47 7.23 -1.29 5.00
N ILE A 48 7.80 -0.22 5.56
CA ILE A 48 8.18 -0.17 6.97
C ILE A 48 6.95 -0.31 7.87
N ALA A 49 5.86 0.40 7.57
CA ALA A 49 4.63 0.31 8.34
C ALA A 49 4.08 -1.12 8.39
N THR A 50 4.08 -1.80 7.25
CA THR A 50 3.62 -3.19 7.14
C THR A 50 4.55 -4.14 7.91
N VAL A 51 5.87 -3.94 7.83
CA VAL A 51 6.86 -4.74 8.59
C VAL A 51 6.71 -4.56 10.10
N LEU A 52 6.41 -3.34 10.54
CA LEU A 52 6.20 -3.02 11.95
C LEU A 52 4.80 -3.42 12.45
N GLY A 53 3.85 -3.70 11.55
CA GLY A 53 2.47 -3.98 11.89
C GLY A 53 1.72 -2.76 12.45
N VAL A 54 2.07 -1.56 11.97
CA VAL A 54 1.39 -0.31 12.37
C VAL A 54 0.38 0.12 11.32
N ASP A 55 -0.74 0.68 11.76
CA ASP A 55 -1.86 1.04 10.88
C ASP A 55 -1.60 2.27 10.00
N SER A 56 -0.61 3.08 10.35
CA SER A 56 -0.33 4.34 9.66
C SER A 56 1.15 4.48 9.31
N PRO A 57 1.47 4.78 8.04
CA PRO A 57 2.84 5.10 7.61
C PRO A 57 3.35 6.42 8.20
N SER A 58 2.46 7.26 8.75
CA SER A 58 2.80 8.57 9.32
C SER A 58 3.27 8.50 10.77
N THR A 59 3.42 7.30 11.35
CA THR A 59 3.86 7.16 12.74
C THR A 59 5.33 7.52 12.91
N GLN A 60 5.69 8.10 14.06
CA GLN A 60 7.08 8.51 14.34
C GLN A 60 8.06 7.33 14.24
N GLN A 61 7.63 6.13 14.65
CA GLN A 61 8.45 4.92 14.58
C GLN A 61 8.80 4.56 13.12
N VAL A 62 7.86 4.70 12.18
CA VAL A 62 8.10 4.48 10.75
C VAL A 62 9.10 5.51 10.23
N TRP A 63 8.86 6.79 10.53
CA TRP A 63 9.71 7.88 10.07
C TRP A 63 11.14 7.81 10.60
N ASN A 64 11.34 7.36 11.84
CA ASN A 64 12.67 7.17 12.39
C ASN A 64 13.46 6.13 11.58
N ILE A 65 12.84 5.00 11.22
CA ILE A 65 13.49 3.96 10.40
C ILE A 65 13.70 4.46 8.97
N TYR A 66 12.69 5.10 8.39
CA TYR A 66 12.75 5.69 7.05
C TYR A 66 13.94 6.65 6.92
N ASN A 67 14.09 7.57 7.88
CA ASN A 67 15.19 8.53 7.89
C ASN A 67 16.55 7.82 8.01
N SER A 68 16.69 6.75 8.80
CA SER A 68 17.94 5.98 8.87
C SER A 68 18.33 5.36 7.52
N PHE A 69 17.35 4.94 6.70
CA PHE A 69 17.62 4.47 5.34
C PHE A 69 18.04 5.64 4.44
N VAL A 70 17.26 6.71 4.41
CA VAL A 70 17.53 7.87 3.54
C VAL A 70 18.86 8.54 3.88
N GLU A 71 19.20 8.70 5.15
CA GLU A 71 20.48 9.28 5.58
C GLU A 71 21.69 8.47 5.09
N ARG A 72 21.53 7.14 4.98
CA ARG A 72 22.61 6.26 4.56
C ARG A 72 22.75 6.16 3.03
N PHE A 73 21.62 6.14 2.32
CA PHE A 73 21.59 5.88 0.88
C PHE A 73 21.33 7.14 0.03
N GLY A 74 21.01 8.26 0.67
CA GLY A 74 20.75 9.55 0.04
C GLY A 74 19.26 9.82 -0.21
N ASP A 75 18.55 8.87 -0.82
CA ASP A 75 17.15 9.02 -1.20
C ASP A 75 16.37 7.68 -1.21
N GLU A 76 15.05 7.78 -1.26
CA GLU A 76 14.15 6.63 -1.25
C GLU A 76 14.29 5.73 -2.48
N TYR A 77 14.51 6.30 -3.68
CA TYR A 77 14.62 5.52 -4.90
C TYR A 77 15.89 4.67 -4.89
N THR A 78 17.01 5.23 -4.44
CA THR A 78 18.25 4.47 -4.25
C THR A 78 18.03 3.30 -3.29
N VAL A 79 17.27 3.50 -2.19
CA VAL A 79 16.90 2.42 -1.25
C VAL A 79 16.02 1.36 -1.89
N LEU A 80 15.06 1.75 -2.73
CA LEU A 80 14.07 0.84 -3.32
C LEU A 80 14.54 0.16 -4.61
N ILE A 81 15.52 0.71 -5.32
CA ILE A 81 15.95 0.23 -6.64
C ILE A 81 17.39 -0.31 -6.59
N ASP A 82 18.35 0.49 -6.14
CA ASP A 82 19.78 0.23 -6.38
C ASP A 82 20.49 -0.43 -5.19
N ALA A 83 20.08 -0.12 -3.96
CA ALA A 83 20.78 -0.54 -2.75
C ALA A 83 20.91 -2.07 -2.65
N SER A 84 22.09 -2.57 -2.27
CA SER A 84 22.34 -4.01 -2.13
C SER A 84 21.64 -4.61 -0.90
N LYS A 85 21.32 -5.90 -0.94
CA LYS A 85 20.71 -6.59 0.22
C LYS A 85 21.58 -6.48 1.48
N SER A 86 22.89 -6.64 1.35
CA SER A 86 23.83 -6.54 2.47
C SER A 86 23.82 -5.15 3.12
N ASP A 87 23.78 -4.09 2.31
CA ASP A 87 23.76 -2.73 2.83
C ASP A 87 22.43 -2.44 3.53
N LEU A 88 21.31 -2.86 2.94
CA LEU A 88 19.99 -2.70 3.53
C LEU A 88 19.88 -3.45 4.87
N CYS A 89 20.38 -4.68 4.94
CA CYS A 89 20.36 -5.50 6.16
C CYS A 89 21.06 -4.82 7.34
N SER A 90 22.11 -4.05 7.07
CA SER A 90 22.86 -3.35 8.11
C SER A 90 22.16 -2.10 8.67
N VAL A 91 21.04 -1.65 8.06
CA VAL A 91 20.14 -0.67 8.69
C VAL A 91 19.01 -1.41 9.41
N ASN A 92 18.29 -2.27 8.71
CA ASN A 92 17.23 -3.09 9.28
C ASN A 92 17.00 -4.34 8.43
N GLU A 93 17.35 -5.51 8.99
CA GLU A 93 17.24 -6.80 8.31
C GLU A 93 15.81 -7.13 7.86
N LYS A 94 14.80 -6.91 8.71
CA LYS A 94 13.40 -7.24 8.39
C LYS A 94 12.88 -6.38 7.24
N VAL A 95 13.18 -5.09 7.26
CA VAL A 95 12.76 -4.17 6.18
C VAL A 95 13.50 -4.49 4.89
N ALA A 96 14.80 -4.81 4.97
CA ALA A 96 15.61 -5.20 3.81
C ALA A 96 15.02 -6.42 3.08
N GLU A 97 14.62 -7.46 3.81
CA GLU A 97 13.99 -8.65 3.21
C GLU A 97 12.73 -8.30 2.42
N VAL A 98 11.88 -7.42 2.96
CA VAL A 98 10.64 -7.03 2.28
C VAL A 98 10.91 -6.14 1.08
N ILE A 99 11.86 -5.21 1.15
CA ILE A 99 12.29 -4.41 -0.01
C ILE A 99 12.72 -5.34 -1.16
N ILE A 100 13.54 -6.35 -0.88
CA ILE A 100 13.99 -7.30 -1.90
C ILE A 100 12.81 -8.09 -2.48
N LYS A 101 11.88 -8.57 -1.64
CA LYS A 101 10.66 -9.25 -2.13
C LYS A 101 9.79 -8.36 -3.01
N VAL A 102 9.71 -7.06 -2.70
CA VAL A 102 8.97 -6.08 -3.52
C VAL A 102 9.65 -5.93 -4.88
N ARG A 103 10.98 -5.78 -4.93
CA ARG A 103 11.75 -5.70 -6.19
C ARG A 103 11.58 -6.93 -7.06
N GLU A 104 11.51 -8.10 -6.45
CA GLU A 104 11.32 -9.38 -7.14
C GLU A 104 9.85 -9.66 -7.52
N GLY A 105 8.91 -8.76 -7.16
CA GLY A 105 7.48 -8.94 -7.46
C GLY A 105 6.83 -10.11 -6.70
N GLN A 106 7.43 -10.57 -5.60
CA GLN A 106 6.96 -11.72 -4.81
C GLN A 106 5.93 -11.35 -3.73
N VAL A 107 5.56 -10.07 -3.64
CA VAL A 107 4.60 -9.58 -2.65
C VAL A 107 3.17 -9.63 -3.17
N LYS A 108 2.22 -9.97 -2.30
CA LYS A 108 0.79 -9.87 -2.60
C LYS A 108 0.29 -8.50 -2.15
N VAL A 109 -0.43 -7.80 -3.02
CA VAL A 109 -1.03 -6.50 -2.71
C VAL A 109 -2.55 -6.63 -2.85
N MET A 110 -3.29 -6.23 -1.82
CA MET A 110 -4.73 -6.03 -1.94
C MET A 110 -4.99 -4.69 -2.64
N PRO A 111 -5.75 -4.68 -3.75
CA PRO A 111 -6.05 -3.45 -4.45
C PRO A 111 -6.92 -2.53 -3.58
N GLY A 112 -6.68 -1.22 -3.71
CA GLY A 112 -7.54 -0.20 -3.12
C GLY A 112 -8.86 -0.04 -3.89
N TYR A 113 -9.85 0.57 -3.25
CA TYR A 113 -11.15 0.84 -3.85
C TYR A 113 -11.85 2.01 -3.13
N ASP A 114 -12.72 2.74 -3.83
CA ASP A 114 -13.63 3.74 -3.24
C ASP A 114 -12.99 4.71 -2.21
N GLY A 115 -11.78 5.20 -2.53
CA GLY A 115 -11.02 6.11 -1.67
C GLY A 115 -10.21 5.44 -0.55
N VAL A 116 -10.26 4.11 -0.44
CA VAL A 116 -9.43 3.31 0.45
C VAL A 116 -8.19 2.85 -0.30
N TYR A 117 -7.01 3.14 0.25
CA TYR A 117 -5.73 2.67 -0.28
C TYR A 117 -5.60 1.14 -0.19
N GLY A 118 -4.84 0.58 -1.13
CA GLY A 118 -4.46 -0.83 -1.10
C GLY A 118 -3.55 -1.16 0.08
N GLN A 119 -3.36 -2.45 0.34
CA GLN A 119 -2.56 -2.93 1.46
C GLN A 119 -1.58 -4.01 1.02
N LEU A 120 -0.36 -3.94 1.54
CA LEU A 120 0.67 -4.97 1.34
C LEU A 120 0.42 -6.15 2.28
N ILE A 121 0.43 -7.37 1.75
CA ILE A 121 0.33 -8.60 2.55
C ILE A 121 1.70 -9.27 2.60
N ILE A 122 2.34 -9.24 3.77
CA ILE A 122 3.65 -9.87 3.99
C ILE A 122 3.49 -11.33 4.47
N SER A 123 2.43 -11.63 5.22
CA SER A 123 2.10 -12.97 5.74
C SER A 123 0.59 -13.18 5.80
N GLU A 124 0.11 -14.41 5.53
CA GLU A 124 -1.33 -14.76 5.42
C GLU A 124 -2.17 -14.53 6.70
N GLY A 125 -1.54 -14.10 7.80
CA GLY A 125 -2.20 -13.75 9.08
C GLY A 125 -2.32 -12.26 9.39
N GLN A 126 -1.82 -11.35 8.53
CA GLN A 126 -1.85 -9.89 8.76
C GLN A 126 -3.03 -9.18 8.09
N ILE A 127 -4.16 -9.87 7.89
CA ILE A 127 -5.42 -9.18 7.56
C ILE A 127 -5.92 -8.58 8.88
N ALA A 128 -5.37 -7.42 9.25
CA ALA A 128 -5.93 -6.62 10.31
C ALA A 128 -7.35 -6.22 9.87
N GLN A 129 -8.34 -6.94 10.38
CA GLN A 129 -9.73 -6.54 10.23
C GLN A 129 -9.83 -5.16 10.86
N LYS A 130 -9.98 -4.13 10.03
CA LYS A 130 -10.26 -2.78 10.51
C LYS A 130 -11.48 -2.87 11.41
N SER A 131 -11.29 -2.68 12.72
CA SER A 131 -12.41 -2.47 13.62
C SER A 131 -13.12 -1.22 13.10
N THR A 132 -14.37 -1.40 12.67
CA THR A 132 -15.20 -0.26 12.29
C THR A 132 -15.19 0.69 13.49
N PRO A 133 -14.76 1.97 13.35
CA PRO A 133 -14.81 2.88 14.48
C PRO A 133 -16.26 2.91 14.95
N GLN A 134 -16.51 2.42 16.16
CA GLN A 134 -17.83 2.53 16.75
C GLN A 134 -18.16 4.02 16.79
N ARG A 135 -19.36 4.37 16.32
CA ARG A 135 -19.87 5.74 16.51
C ARG A 135 -19.81 6.01 18.00
N VAL A 136 -18.87 6.86 18.41
CA VAL A 136 -18.86 7.41 19.76
C VAL A 136 -20.18 8.14 19.89
N GLN A 137 -21.04 7.66 20.79
CA GLN A 137 -22.32 8.29 21.06
C GLN A 137 -22.01 9.70 21.54
N GLN A 138 -22.51 10.72 20.82
CA GLN A 138 -22.37 12.10 21.27
C GLN A 138 -23.09 12.20 22.61
N LEU A 139 -22.32 12.36 23.68
CA LEU A 139 -22.85 12.61 25.01
C LEU A 139 -23.40 14.04 25.04
N ASN A 140 -24.58 14.19 25.62
CA ASN A 140 -25.18 15.49 25.86
C ASN A 140 -24.52 16.14 27.08
N LEU A 141 -24.66 17.46 27.23
CA LEU A 141 -24.12 18.21 28.36
C LEU A 141 -24.61 17.68 29.73
N ILE A 142 -25.77 17.00 29.74
CA ILE A 142 -26.39 16.37 30.92
C ILE A 142 -25.60 15.13 31.38
N ASP A 143 -24.89 14.46 30.48
CA ASP A 143 -24.09 13.28 30.81
C ASP A 143 -22.79 13.63 31.57
N PHE A 144 -22.53 14.94 31.77
CA PHE A 144 -21.37 15.49 32.47
C PHE A 144 -21.74 16.23 33.78
N MET A 145 -23.02 16.28 34.15
CA MET A 145 -23.51 16.88 35.40
C MET A 145 -23.74 15.81 36.47
#